data_AF-A0A645C8Y4-F1
#
_entry.id   AF-A0A645C8Y4-F1
#
_cell.length_a   1.000
_cell.length_b   1.000
_cell.length_c   1.000
_cell.angle_alpha   90.00
_cell.angle_beta   90.00
_cell.angle_gamma   90.00
#
_symmetry.space_group_name_H-M   'P 1'
#
loop_
_entity.id
_entity.type
_entity.pdbx_description
1 polymer ?
#
loop_
_entity_poly.entity_id
_entity_poly.type
_entity_poly.pdbx_seq_one_letter_code
_entity_poly.pdbx_strand_id
1 'polypeptide(L)'
;MPGGAVAEIVSDRDALVVEARLAPNDRAFVRPGLPVVVKVTAYEYAVYGGLEGTVEHIGPDTITDEKGSTYYTVRIRTKETDFGPDRPILPGMVAQVDIMTGKRTILAYLLRPLFRAKEKAFREH
;
A
#
# COMPACT_ATOMS: atom_id res chain seq x y z
N MET A 1 -16.53 1.95 -5.57
CA MET A 1 -15.83 2.44 -4.37
C MET A 1 -14.51 1.66 -4.30
N PRO A 2 -13.33 2.32 -4.33
CA PRO A 2 -12.07 1.61 -4.51
C PRO A 2 -11.70 0.75 -3.30
N GLY A 3 -11.01 -0.36 -3.57
CA GLY A 3 -10.88 -1.52 -2.71
C GLY A 3 -9.98 -1.33 -1.48
N GLY A 4 -10.50 -1.73 -0.32
CA GLY A 4 -9.73 -1.86 0.90
C GLY A 4 -8.93 -3.16 0.88
N ALA A 5 -7.60 -3.05 0.98
CA ALA A 5 -6.73 -4.17 1.27
C ALA A 5 -6.98 -4.64 2.70
N VAL A 6 -7.23 -5.95 2.88
CA VAL A 6 -7.37 -6.61 4.17
C VAL A 6 -6.00 -7.15 4.56
N ALA A 7 -5.47 -6.77 5.72
CA ALA A 7 -4.14 -7.17 6.21
C ALA A 7 -4.23 -7.95 7.54
N GLU A 8 -3.29 -8.86 7.76
CA GLU A 8 -3.09 -9.65 8.99
C GLU A 8 -1.78 -9.23 9.68
N ILE A 9 -1.76 -9.19 11.01
CA ILE A 9 -0.66 -8.65 11.82
C ILE A 9 0.11 -9.77 12.53
N VAL A 10 1.45 -9.72 12.48
CA VAL A 10 2.37 -10.62 13.23
C VAL A 10 3.41 -9.78 13.97
N SER A 11 3.52 -9.93 15.30
CA SER A 11 4.47 -9.19 16.14
C SER A 11 5.75 -9.99 16.36
N ASP A 12 6.89 -9.50 15.86
CA ASP A 12 8.23 -9.93 16.28
C ASP A 12 8.89 -8.81 17.10
N ARG A 13 9.75 -9.16 18.06
CA ARG A 13 9.99 -8.44 19.33
C ARG A 13 10.49 -6.98 19.28
N ASP A 14 10.72 -6.40 18.10
CA ASP A 14 11.21 -5.02 17.93
C ASP A 14 10.49 -4.21 16.83
N ALA A 15 9.61 -4.83 16.03
CA ALA A 15 8.86 -4.13 14.99
C ALA A 15 7.56 -4.86 14.65
N LEU A 16 6.46 -4.11 14.52
CA LEU A 16 5.20 -4.68 14.03
C LEU A 16 5.28 -4.89 12.51
N VAL A 17 5.20 -6.15 12.10
CA VAL A 17 5.14 -6.53 10.69
C VAL A 17 3.69 -6.78 10.31
N VAL A 18 3.27 -6.12 9.23
CA VAL A 18 1.90 -6.19 8.72
C VAL A 18 1.94 -6.83 7.34
N GLU A 19 1.16 -7.90 7.15
CA GLU A 19 1.01 -8.57 5.87
C GLU A 19 -0.28 -8.11 5.20
N ALA A 20 -0.16 -7.35 4.11
CA ALA A 20 -1.28 -6.78 3.37
C ALA A 20 -1.51 -7.50 2.04
N ARG A 21 -2.78 -7.60 1.64
CA ARG A 21 -3.17 -8.13 0.34
C ARG A 21 -3.19 -7.02 -0.72
N LEU A 22 -2.38 -7.14 -1.75
CA LEU A 22 -2.27 -6.18 -2.86
C LEU A 22 -2.93 -6.74 -4.12
N ALA A 23 -3.82 -5.95 -4.73
CA ALA A 23 -4.46 -6.34 -5.98
C ALA A 23 -3.42 -6.44 -7.12
N PRO A 24 -3.54 -7.42 -8.05
CA PRO A 24 -2.61 -7.59 -9.16
C PRO A 24 -2.45 -6.33 -10.03
N ASN A 25 -3.53 -5.56 -10.21
CA ASN A 25 -3.52 -4.32 -10.98
C ASN A 25 -2.64 -3.21 -10.36
N ASP A 26 -2.41 -3.25 -9.04
CA ASP A 26 -1.59 -2.25 -8.34
C ASP A 26 -0.10 -2.63 -8.26
N ARG A 27 0.25 -3.89 -8.59
CA ARG A 27 1.62 -4.43 -8.50
C ARG A 27 2.67 -3.62 -9.27
N ALA A 28 2.27 -2.95 -10.35
CA ALA A 28 3.16 -2.12 -11.18
C ALA A 28 3.63 -0.83 -10.48
N PHE A 29 2.88 -0.37 -9.47
CA PHE A 29 3.09 0.91 -8.78
C PHE A 29 3.70 0.75 -7.39
N VAL A 30 3.53 -0.41 -6.78
CA VAL A 30 4.08 -0.72 -5.46
C VAL A 30 5.50 -1.27 -5.59
N ARG A 31 6.42 -0.70 -4.81
CA ARG A 31 7.83 -1.09 -4.73
C ARG A 31 8.30 -1.06 -3.27
N PRO A 32 9.32 -1.86 -2.90
CA PRO A 32 9.99 -1.72 -1.61
C PRO A 32 10.51 -0.29 -1.41
N GLY A 33 10.49 0.18 -0.17
CA GLY A 33 10.90 1.53 0.22
C GLY A 33 9.81 2.60 0.12
N LEU A 34 8.61 2.28 -0.38
CA LEU A 34 7.51 3.25 -0.40
C LEU A 34 6.98 3.49 1.02
N PRO A 35 6.68 4.75 1.37
CA PRO A 35 6.05 5.06 2.65
C PRO A 35 4.61 4.53 2.67
N VAL A 36 4.19 4.10 3.86
CA VAL A 36 2.88 3.51 4.07
C VAL A 36 2.30 3.98 5.39
N VAL A 37 0.97 4.08 5.45
CA VAL A 37 0.23 4.32 6.68
C VAL A 37 -0.65 3.10 6.97
N VAL A 38 -0.48 2.52 8.16
CA VAL A 38 -1.24 1.37 8.63
C VAL A 38 -2.32 1.85 9.60
N LYS A 39 -3.57 1.58 9.28
CA LYS A 39 -4.75 1.92 10.08
C LYS A 39 -5.32 0.66 10.68
N VAL A 40 -5.11 0.45 11.97
CA VAL A 40 -5.63 -0.73 12.67
C VAL A 40 -7.12 -0.55 12.90
N THR A 41 -7.95 -1.46 12.39
CA THR A 41 -9.43 -1.28 12.42
C THR A 41 -10.02 -1.37 13.82
N ALA A 42 -9.29 -1.96 14.77
CA ALA A 42 -9.66 -2.01 16.17
C ALA A 42 -9.59 -0.65 16.88
N TYR A 43 -8.93 0.35 16.28
CA TYR A 43 -8.76 1.69 16.84
C TYR A 43 -9.31 2.75 15.88
N GLU A 44 -9.99 3.76 16.42
CA GLU A 44 -10.56 4.82 15.61
C GLU A 44 -9.46 5.74 15.06
N TYR A 45 -9.27 5.73 13.74
CA TYR A 45 -8.22 6.50 13.06
C TYR A 45 -8.31 8.01 13.33
N ALA A 46 -9.52 8.55 13.48
CA ALA A 46 -9.72 9.99 13.74
C ALA A 46 -9.15 10.42 15.11
N VAL A 47 -9.04 9.48 16.06
CA VAL A 47 -8.56 9.73 17.43
C VAL A 47 -7.08 9.39 17.54
N TYR A 48 -6.66 8.24 16.99
CA TYR A 48 -5.33 7.68 17.23
C TYR A 48 -4.38 7.79 16.04
N GLY A 49 -4.88 8.18 14.86
CA GLY A 49 -4.10 8.17 13.64
C GLY A 49 -3.79 6.76 13.15
N GLY A 50 -2.69 6.61 12.41
CA GLY A 50 -2.20 5.34 11.89
C GLY A 50 -0.70 5.22 12.09
N LEU A 51 -0.20 3.98 12.10
CA LEU A 51 1.22 3.72 12.23
C LEU A 51 1.93 4.01 10.91
N GLU A 52 2.99 4.81 10.98
CA GLU A 52 3.88 5.00 9.86
C GLU A 52 4.72 3.75 9.62
N GLY A 53 4.96 3.43 8.35
CA GLY A 53 5.82 2.32 7.98
C GLY A 53 6.42 2.46 6.60
N THR A 54 7.01 1.37 6.13
CA THR A 54 7.59 1.27 4.79
C THR A 54 7.34 -0.11 4.22
N VAL A 55 7.09 -0.18 2.91
CA VAL A 55 7.02 -1.45 2.19
C VAL A 55 8.39 -2.13 2.25
N GLU A 56 8.46 -3.27 2.90
CA GLU A 56 9.68 -4.05 3.03
C GLU A 56 9.85 -5.00 1.85
N HIS A 57 8.81 -5.76 1.55
CA HIS A 57 8.87 -6.81 0.54
C HIS A 57 7.50 -7.05 -0.09
N ILE A 58 7.51 -7.50 -1.34
CA ILE A 58 6.31 -7.88 -2.09
C ILE A 58 6.53 -9.31 -2.57
N GLY A 59 5.63 -10.21 -2.21
CA GLY A 59 5.63 -11.59 -2.64
C GLY A 59 5.80 -11.71 -4.15
N PRO A 60 6.64 -12.64 -4.64
CA PRO A 60 6.86 -12.81 -6.07
C PRO A 60 5.62 -13.40 -6.77
N ASP A 61 4.83 -14.20 -6.07
CA ASP A 61 3.69 -14.93 -6.60
C ASP A 61 2.35 -14.35 -6.13
N THR A 62 1.33 -14.60 -6.95
CA THR A 62 -0.07 -14.32 -6.58
C THR A 62 -0.68 -15.51 -5.84
N ILE A 63 -1.41 -15.23 -4.77
CA ILE A 63 -2.22 -16.19 -4.02
C ILE A 63 -3.68 -16.00 -4.43
N THR A 64 -4.38 -17.10 -4.67
CA THR A 64 -5.83 -17.10 -4.90
C THR A 64 -6.51 -17.71 -3.68
N ASP A 65 -7.35 -16.92 -3.03
CA ASP A 65 -8.16 -17.37 -1.88
C ASP A 65 -9.28 -18.31 -2.32
N GLU A 66 -9.90 -19.01 -1.36
CA GLU A 66 -11.05 -19.90 -1.58
C GLU A 66 -12.23 -19.18 -2.26
N LYS A 67 -12.32 -17.85 -2.10
CA LYS A 67 -13.32 -17.01 -2.78
C LYS A 67 -12.95 -16.63 -4.22
N GLY A 68 -11.87 -17.17 -4.78
CA GLY A 68 -11.38 -16.87 -6.13
C GLY A 68 -10.71 -15.50 -6.27
N SER A 69 -10.40 -14.83 -5.14
CA SER A 69 -9.74 -13.53 -5.15
C SER A 69 -8.23 -13.68 -5.21
N THR A 70 -7.62 -13.20 -6.29
CA THR A 70 -6.17 -13.23 -6.51
C THR A 70 -5.49 -11.96 -6.00
N TYR A 71 -4.42 -12.09 -5.22
CA TYR A 71 -3.64 -10.97 -4.66
C TYR A 71 -2.17 -11.31 -4.48
N TYR A 72 -1.32 -10.30 -4.36
CA TYR A 72 0.06 -10.42 -3.88
C TYR A 72 0.11 -10.17 -2.37
N THR A 73 0.98 -10.84 -1.65
CA THR A 73 1.25 -10.51 -0.24
C THR A 73 2.32 -9.43 -0.16
N VAL A 74 2.07 -8.36 0.59
CA VAL A 74 3.03 -7.27 0.81
C VAL A 74 3.37 -7.22 2.29
N ARG A 75 4.65 -7.27 2.62
CA ARG A 75 5.16 -7.08 3.97
C ARG A 75 5.50 -5.63 4.21
N ILE A 76 4.96 -5.10 5.29
CA ILE A 76 5.15 -3.73 5.73
C ILE A 76 5.80 -3.77 7.10
N ARG A 77 6.88 -3.01 7.25
CA ARG A 77 7.50 -2.75 8.54
C ARG A 77 7.06 -1.39 9.02
N THR A 78 6.43 -1.36 10.19
CA THR A 78 6.07 -0.12 10.87
C THR A 78 7.26 0.42 11.65
N LYS A 79 7.27 1.73 11.92
CA LYS A 79 8.24 2.38 12.81
C LYS A 79 7.90 2.18 14.29
N GLU A 80 6.61 2.04 14.57
CA GLU A 80 6.03 1.95 15.90
C GLU A 80 5.22 0.66 16.01
N THR A 81 5.25 0.04 17.18
CA THR A 81 4.66 -1.30 17.40
C THR A 81 3.27 -1.23 18.04
N ASP A 82 2.88 -0.06 18.55
CA ASP A 82 1.64 0.18 19.30
C ASP A 82 1.22 1.65 19.25
N PHE A 83 0.01 1.95 19.73
CA PHE A 83 -0.51 3.32 19.88
C PHE A 83 -0.36 3.84 21.32
N GLY A 84 0.63 3.33 22.06
CA GLY A 84 0.88 3.62 23.47
C GLY A 84 0.62 2.43 24.41
N PRO A 85 1.05 2.54 25.68
CA PRO A 85 1.11 1.41 26.63
C PRO A 85 -0.24 0.75 26.94
N ASP A 86 -1.36 1.48 26.85
CA ASP A 86 -2.72 0.94 27.06
C ASP A 86 -3.38 0.41 25.78
N ARG A 87 -2.68 0.43 24.64
CA ARG A 87 -3.26 0.12 23.31
C ARG A 87 -2.33 -0.78 22.49
N PRO A 88 -2.06 -2.01 22.98
CA PRO A 88 -1.21 -2.96 22.27
C PRO A 88 -1.89 -3.45 21.01
N ILE A 89 -1.14 -3.54 19.92
CA ILE A 89 -1.61 -4.18 18.70
C ILE A 89 -1.27 -5.66 18.78
N LEU A 90 -2.30 -6.50 18.74
CA LEU A 90 -2.15 -7.94 18.89
C LEU A 90 -2.20 -8.64 17.52
N PRO A 91 -1.51 -9.79 17.37
CA PRO A 91 -1.62 -10.61 16.17
C PRO A 91 -3.07 -11.01 15.87
N GLY A 92 -3.38 -11.12 14.57
CA GLY A 92 -4.74 -11.43 14.09
C GLY A 92 -5.70 -10.22 14.04
N MET A 93 -5.27 -9.04 14.49
CA MET A 93 -6.00 -7.81 14.20
C MET A 93 -5.98 -7.50 12.69
N VAL A 94 -7.07 -6.89 12.23
CA VAL A 94 -7.19 -6.42 10.85
C VAL A 94 -6.68 -4.99 10.75
N ALA A 95 -5.93 -4.71 9.69
CA ALA A 95 -5.51 -3.36 9.36
C ALA A 95 -5.81 -3.02 7.91
N GLN A 96 -6.07 -1.74 7.67
CA GLN A 96 -6.09 -1.15 6.34
C GLN A 96 -4.74 -0.46 6.07
N VAL A 97 -4.19 -0.68 4.89
CA VAL A 97 -2.87 -0.20 4.52
C VAL A 97 -2.97 0.77 3.34
N ASP A 98 -2.49 1.99 3.53
CA ASP A 98 -2.44 3.03 2.51
C ASP A 98 -0.99 3.22 2.02
N ILE A 99 -0.66 2.68 0.84
CA ILE A 99 0.67 2.79 0.22
C ILE A 99 0.78 4.06 -0.61
N MET A 100 1.72 4.93 -0.23
CA MET A 100 1.97 6.20 -0.91
C MET A 100 2.85 5.97 -2.15
N THR A 101 2.26 5.44 -3.22
CA THR A 101 2.93 5.12 -4.50
C THR A 101 3.39 6.33 -5.31
N GLY A 102 3.36 7.53 -4.73
CA GLY A 102 3.89 8.74 -5.35
C GLY A 102 3.26 9.03 -6.70
N LYS A 103 1.92 8.97 -6.80
CA LYS A 103 1.15 9.40 -7.98
C LYS A 103 1.46 10.89 -8.27
N ARG A 104 2.60 11.17 -8.90
CA ARG A 104 2.74 12.23 -9.88
C ARG A 104 1.78 11.87 -11.00
N THR A 105 0.54 12.28 -10.73
CA THR A 105 -0.50 12.64 -11.68
C THR A 105 -0.70 11.63 -12.81
N ILE A 106 -1.82 10.92 -12.77
CA ILE A 106 -2.42 10.31 -13.98
C ILE A 106 -2.47 11.35 -15.13
N LEU A 107 -2.55 12.65 -14.81
CA LEU A 107 -2.34 13.77 -15.71
C LEU A 107 -1.05 13.65 -16.55
N ALA A 108 0.09 13.20 -16.02
CA ALA A 108 1.31 12.99 -16.81
C ALA A 108 1.14 11.91 -17.89
N TYR A 109 0.33 10.87 -17.64
CA TYR A 109 -0.02 9.86 -18.64
C TYR A 109 -1.06 10.38 -19.65
N LEU A 110 -2.03 11.18 -19.20
CA LEU A 110 -3.04 11.82 -20.06
C LEU A 110 -2.47 12.94 -20.94
N LEU A 111 -1.40 13.62 -20.51
CA LEU A 111 -0.73 14.67 -21.27
C LEU A 111 0.29 14.13 -22.29
N ARG A 112 0.66 12.84 -22.25
CA ARG A 112 1.54 12.21 -23.26
C ARG A 112 1.11 12.45 -24.72
N PRO A 113 -0.16 12.30 -25.12
CA PRO A 113 -0.59 12.58 -26.50
C PRO A 113 -0.43 14.04 -26.92
N LEU A 114 -0.56 14.99 -25.99
CA LEU A 114 -0.44 16.43 -26.30
C LEU A 114 1.00 16.82 -26.65
N PHE A 115 2.00 16.18 -26.03
CA PHE A 115 3.40 16.42 -26.36
C PHE A 115 3.81 15.75 -27.70
N ARG A 116 3.22 14.60 -28.06
CA ARG A 116 3.46 13.99 -29.39
C ARG A 116 2.89 14.80 -30.54
N ALA A 117 1.79 15.53 -30.32
CA ALA A 117 1.19 16.39 -31.33
C ALA A 117 2.11 17.57 -31.71
N LYS A 118 2.89 18.08 -30.74
CA LYS A 118 3.82 19.19 -30.97
C LYS A 118 5.04 18.81 -31.83
N GLU A 119 5.56 17.59 -31.73
CA GLU A 119 6.73 17.18 -32.53
C GLU A 119 6.40 16.94 -34.02
N LYS A 120 5.15 16.62 -34.38
CA LYS A 120 4.74 16.46 -35.78
C LYS A 120 4.51 17.80 -36.50
N ALA A 121 4.12 18.85 -35.78
CA ALA A 121 3.87 20.16 -36.36
C ALA A 121 5.15 20.93 -36.76
N PHE A 122 6.33 20.52 -36.26
CA PHE A 122 7.62 21.17 -36.57
C PHE A 122 8.47 20.43 -37.61
N ARG A 123 7.98 19.33 -38.19
CA ARG A 123 8.68 18.61 -39.29
C ARG A 123 8.07 18.84 -40.67
N GLU A 124 6.98 19.60 -40.76
CA GLU A 124 6.41 20.07 -42.03
C GLU A 124 6.49 21.60 -42.06
N HIS A 125 7.70 22.12 -42.24
CA HIS A 125 7.93 23.34 -43.00
C HIS A 125 9.27 23.21 -43.73
#